data_AF-A0A9P6IJN3-F1
#
_entry.id   AF-A0A9P6IJN3-F1
#
_cell.length_a   1.000
_cell.length_b   1.000
_cell.length_c   1.000
_cell.angle_alpha   90.00
_cell.angle_beta   90.00
_cell.angle_gamma   90.00
#
_symmetry.space_group_name_H-M   'P 1'
#
loop_
_entity.id
_entity.type
_entity.pdbx_description
1 polymer ?
#
loop_
_entity_poly.entity_id
_entity_poly.type
_entity_poly.pdbx_seq_one_letter_code
_entity_poly.pdbx_strand_id
1 'polypeptide(L)'
;MRFNATAFTLATFVIVLVAIPLPPVLAAQTWDVYIVDDVFSPQVIDIAPGDTVRWLLTEDDDDYHAIVQTVDGPRSCTSKPGGFNSGRKSPGETYQQTFFDDGMVVNYKDGIGANCLEDGAMGTIYVGARPVPTSTPNGGTKIYQQGLLILGVSGFLGALMAV
;
A
#
# COMPACT_ATOMS: atom_id res chain seq x y z
N MET A 1 15.15 -61.19 54.16
CA MET A 1 15.42 -59.98 53.35
C MET A 1 14.09 -59.28 53.13
N ARG A 2 13.92 -58.05 53.63
CA ARG A 2 12.69 -57.25 53.46
C ARG A 2 13.03 -56.09 52.51
N PHE A 3 12.33 -55.99 51.38
CA PHE A 3 12.50 -54.92 50.41
C PHE A 3 11.54 -53.77 50.74
N ASN A 4 12.10 -52.59 51.03
CA ASN A 4 11.33 -51.35 51.19
C ASN A 4 11.04 -50.76 49.80
N ALA A 5 9.75 -50.61 49.47
CA ALA A 5 9.32 -49.92 48.25
C ALA A 5 9.28 -48.40 48.52
N THR A 6 10.24 -47.67 47.96
CA THR A 6 10.23 -46.20 47.88
C THR A 6 9.18 -45.76 46.86
N ALA A 7 8.18 -45.01 47.33
CA ALA A 7 7.13 -44.44 46.50
C ALA A 7 7.69 -43.32 45.59
N PHE A 8 7.51 -43.46 44.28
CA PHE A 8 7.82 -42.44 43.28
C PHE A 8 6.64 -41.46 43.20
N THR A 9 6.85 -40.21 43.63
CA THR A 9 5.83 -39.16 43.53
C THR A 9 5.84 -38.60 42.10
N LEU A 10 4.77 -38.85 41.34
CA LEU A 10 4.55 -38.26 40.01
C LEU A 10 4.18 -36.77 40.17
N ALA A 11 5.14 -35.88 39.90
CA ALA A 11 4.84 -34.45 39.78
C ALA A 11 4.07 -34.20 38.47
N THR A 12 2.79 -33.89 38.59
CA THR A 12 1.94 -33.53 37.44
C THR A 12 2.28 -32.10 37.00
N PHE A 13 2.94 -31.95 35.84
CA PHE A 13 3.12 -30.65 35.20
C PHE A 13 1.82 -30.26 34.50
N VAL A 14 1.11 -29.29 35.05
CA VAL A 14 -0.04 -28.65 34.39
C VAL A 14 0.52 -27.66 33.37
N ILE A 15 0.49 -28.01 32.08
CA ILE A 15 0.77 -27.07 31.00
C ILE A 15 -0.47 -26.18 30.84
N VAL A 16 -0.39 -24.96 31.37
CA VAL A 16 -1.39 -23.93 31.10
C VAL A 16 -1.13 -23.39 29.70
N LEU A 17 -1.95 -23.80 28.73
CA LEU A 17 -1.96 -23.23 27.39
C LEU A 17 -2.57 -21.82 27.49
N VAL A 18 -1.71 -20.80 27.59
CA VAL A 18 -2.13 -19.41 27.47
C VAL A 18 -2.42 -19.14 26.00
N ALA A 19 -3.69 -18.99 25.65
CA ALA A 19 -4.08 -18.52 24.33
C ALA A 19 -3.65 -17.05 24.17
N ILE A 20 -2.61 -16.80 23.38
CA ILE A 20 -2.20 -15.45 23.01
C ILE A 20 -3.15 -14.99 21.89
N PRO A 21 -3.99 -13.96 22.09
CA PRO A 21 -4.77 -13.40 21.00
C PRO A 21 -3.79 -12.75 20.01
N LEU A 22 -3.65 -13.35 18.83
CA LEU A 22 -2.90 -12.73 17.74
C LEU A 22 -3.69 -11.51 17.25
N PRO A 23 -3.05 -10.36 16.99
CA PRO A 23 -3.71 -9.28 16.28
C PRO A 23 -4.21 -9.82 14.93
N PRO A 24 -5.38 -9.36 14.43
CA PRO A 24 -5.87 -9.79 13.13
C PRO A 24 -4.86 -9.37 12.07
N VAL A 25 -4.23 -10.35 11.42
CA VAL A 25 -3.46 -10.12 10.21
C VAL A 25 -4.48 -9.75 9.14
N LEU A 26 -4.48 -8.50 8.68
CA LEU A 26 -5.27 -8.13 7.51
C LEU A 26 -4.80 -8.99 6.35
N ALA A 27 -5.73 -9.69 5.70
CA ALA A 27 -5.39 -10.50 4.55
C ALA A 27 -4.89 -9.59 3.42
N ALA A 28 -3.77 -9.98 2.80
CA ALA A 28 -3.25 -9.30 1.62
C ALA A 28 -4.33 -9.19 0.54
N GLN A 29 -4.44 -8.01 -0.05
CA GLN A 29 -5.41 -7.70 -1.09
C GLN A 29 -4.76 -7.62 -2.47
N THR A 30 -5.57 -7.75 -3.52
CA THR A 30 -5.16 -7.46 -4.90
C THR A 30 -5.87 -6.21 -5.38
N TRP A 31 -5.09 -5.24 -5.86
CA TRP A 31 -5.56 -3.96 -6.40
C TRP A 31 -5.42 -3.96 -7.91
N ASP A 32 -6.54 -3.77 -8.61
CA ASP A 32 -6.55 -3.74 -10.06
C ASP A 32 -6.28 -2.32 -10.59
N VAL A 33 -5.41 -2.24 -11.59
CA VAL A 33 -5.14 -1.05 -12.41
C VAL A 33 -5.41 -1.42 -13.86
N TYR A 34 -6.38 -0.76 -14.47
CA TYR A 34 -6.71 -0.95 -15.88
C TYR A 34 -5.80 -0.09 -16.75
N ILE A 35 -5.49 -0.60 -17.94
CA ILE A 35 -4.88 0.16 -19.03
C ILE A 35 -5.91 0.17 -20.16
N VAL A 36 -6.35 1.37 -20.51
CA VAL A 36 -7.31 1.63 -21.58
C VAL A 36 -6.88 2.93 -22.26
N ASP A 37 -6.72 2.92 -23.59
CA ASP A 37 -6.33 4.09 -24.38
C ASP A 37 -5.06 4.77 -23.82
N ASP A 38 -4.02 4.00 -23.51
CA ASP A 38 -2.75 4.45 -22.89
C ASP A 38 -2.87 5.05 -21.47
N VAL A 39 -4.06 5.01 -20.84
CA VAL A 39 -4.29 5.58 -19.50
C VAL A 39 -4.34 4.50 -18.43
N PHE A 40 -3.52 4.67 -17.38
CA PHE A 40 -3.67 3.88 -16.15
C PHE A 40 -4.86 4.35 -15.33
N SER A 41 -5.76 3.45 -14.95
CA SER A 41 -6.91 3.77 -14.11
C SER A 41 -7.11 2.73 -13.00
N PRO A 42 -6.99 3.11 -11.71
CA PRO A 42 -6.56 4.42 -11.21
C PRO A 42 -5.05 4.67 -11.43
N GLN A 43 -4.66 5.93 -11.64
CA GLN A 43 -3.25 6.32 -11.71
C GLN A 43 -2.55 6.36 -10.35
N VAL A 44 -3.31 6.47 -9.26
CA VAL A 44 -2.77 6.55 -7.90
C VAL A 44 -3.53 5.58 -7.02
N ILE A 45 -2.80 4.72 -6.35
CA ILE A 45 -3.36 3.80 -5.35
C ILE A 45 -2.55 3.85 -4.05
N ASP A 46 -3.24 3.64 -2.94
CA ASP A 46 -2.66 3.42 -1.63
C ASP A 46 -2.94 1.96 -1.26
N ILE A 47 -1.89 1.20 -0.95
CA ILE A 47 -1.98 -0.22 -0.65
C ILE A 47 -1.29 -0.50 0.69
N ALA A 48 -1.63 -1.62 1.33
CA ALA A 48 -0.92 -2.06 2.53
C ALA A 48 0.34 -2.88 2.15
N PRO A 49 1.37 -2.91 3.01
CA PRO A 49 2.45 -3.88 2.86
C PRO A 49 1.91 -5.31 2.83
N GLY A 50 2.36 -6.09 1.85
CA GLY A 50 1.87 -7.44 1.53
C GLY A 50 0.84 -7.48 0.41
N ASP A 51 0.27 -6.34 -0.01
CA ASP A 51 -0.69 -6.30 -1.10
C ASP A 51 -0.03 -6.50 -2.47
N THR A 52 -0.84 -6.96 -3.42
CA THR A 52 -0.48 -7.14 -4.83
C THR A 52 -1.19 -6.11 -5.70
N VAL A 53 -0.47 -5.52 -6.66
CA VAL A 53 -1.07 -4.71 -7.72
C VAL A 53 -1.09 -5.53 -8.99
N ARG A 54 -2.23 -5.55 -9.66
CA ARG A 54 -2.46 -6.24 -10.92
C ARG A 54 -2.83 -5.24 -11.99
N TRP A 55 -2.01 -5.16 -13.03
CA TRP A 55 -2.30 -4.40 -14.22
C TRP A 55 -3.04 -5.27 -15.22
N LEU A 56 -4.19 -4.78 -15.68
CA LEU A 56 -5.10 -5.44 -16.60
C LEU A 56 -5.09 -4.65 -17.90
N LEU A 57 -4.55 -5.23 -18.98
CA LEU A 57 -4.76 -4.71 -20.33
C LEU A 57 -6.13 -5.25 -20.77
N THR A 58 -7.12 -4.37 -20.90
CA THR A 58 -8.46 -4.82 -21.31
C THR A 58 -8.46 -5.32 -22.74
N GLU A 59 -9.37 -6.23 -23.09
CA GLU A 59 -9.53 -6.66 -24.49
C GLU A 59 -9.98 -5.52 -25.42
N ASP A 60 -10.54 -4.45 -24.85
CA ASP A 60 -10.97 -3.25 -25.58
C ASP A 60 -9.81 -2.28 -25.88
N ASP A 61 -8.61 -2.54 -25.35
CA ASP A 61 -7.39 -1.82 -25.72
C ASP A 61 -6.74 -2.57 -26.88
N ASP A 62 -6.54 -1.93 -28.04
CA ASP A 62 -5.96 -2.59 -29.22
C ASP A 62 -4.42 -2.54 -29.23
N ASP A 63 -3.81 -1.85 -28.25
CA ASP A 63 -2.38 -1.61 -28.20
C ASP A 63 -1.62 -2.51 -27.22
N TYR A 64 -0.28 -2.44 -27.32
CA TYR A 64 0.61 -3.15 -26.43
C TYR A 64 1.16 -2.21 -25.37
N HIS A 65 1.29 -2.70 -24.14
CA HIS A 65 1.84 -1.91 -23.03
C HIS A 65 2.92 -2.66 -22.28
N ALA A 66 3.75 -1.93 -21.54
CA ALA A 66 4.70 -2.50 -20.61
C ALA A 66 4.67 -1.69 -19.32
N ILE A 67 4.58 -2.36 -18.18
CA ILE A 67 4.57 -1.72 -16.87
C ILE A 67 6.02 -1.66 -16.39
N VAL A 68 6.60 -0.46 -16.39
CA VAL A 68 8.01 -0.24 -16.08
C VAL A 68 8.17 0.70 -14.90
N GLN A 69 8.90 0.27 -13.89
CA GLN A 69 9.23 1.11 -12.75
C GLN A 69 10.15 2.26 -13.16
N THR A 70 9.89 3.44 -12.64
CA THR A 70 10.66 4.65 -12.93
C THR A 70 11.47 5.07 -11.71
N VAL A 71 12.45 5.94 -11.94
CA VAL A 71 13.28 6.50 -10.87
C VAL A 71 12.43 7.19 -9.80
N ASP A 72 12.94 7.25 -8.58
CA ASP A 72 12.24 7.88 -7.46
C ASP A 72 12.11 9.41 -7.72
N GLY A 73 11.03 10.02 -7.21
CA GLY A 73 10.75 11.45 -7.39
C GLY A 73 9.49 11.72 -8.20
N PRO A 74 9.43 12.83 -8.96
CA PRO A 74 8.30 13.12 -9.84
C PRO A 74 8.12 12.02 -10.89
N ARG A 75 6.87 11.86 -11.37
CA ARG A 75 6.55 11.04 -12.53
C ARG A 75 7.50 11.38 -13.69
N SER A 76 8.23 10.37 -14.15
CA SER A 76 9.32 10.49 -15.13
C SER A 76 9.29 9.33 -16.11
N CYS A 77 9.67 9.58 -17.36
CA CYS A 77 9.89 8.54 -18.37
C CYS A 77 11.18 7.73 -18.15
N THR A 78 12.02 8.07 -17.18
CA THR A 78 13.29 7.40 -16.91
C THR A 78 13.08 6.12 -16.11
N SER A 79 13.35 4.97 -16.73
CA SER A 79 13.28 3.66 -16.06
C SER A 79 14.30 3.54 -14.93
N LYS A 80 13.91 2.90 -13.82
CA LYS A 80 14.80 2.62 -12.69
C LYS A 80 15.70 1.42 -12.99
N PRO A 81 17.04 1.53 -12.93
CA PRO A 81 17.92 0.38 -13.02
C PRO A 81 17.61 -0.65 -11.93
N GLY A 82 17.39 -1.91 -12.33
CA GLY A 82 16.99 -2.99 -11.40
C GLY A 82 15.55 -2.91 -10.89
N GLY A 83 14.75 -1.93 -11.35
CA GLY A 83 13.31 -1.88 -11.10
C GLY A 83 12.56 -2.93 -11.92
N PHE A 84 11.26 -3.10 -11.61
CA PHE A 84 10.45 -4.05 -12.36
C PHE A 84 10.19 -3.58 -13.80
N ASN A 85 9.99 -4.56 -14.68
CA ASN A 85 9.56 -4.39 -16.05
C ASN A 85 8.74 -5.62 -16.45
N SER A 86 7.47 -5.44 -16.81
CA SER A 86 6.60 -6.57 -17.20
C SER A 86 6.98 -7.24 -18.51
N GLY A 87 7.84 -6.60 -19.32
CA GLY A 87 7.93 -6.84 -20.76
C GLY A 87 6.67 -6.35 -21.48
N ARG A 88 6.66 -6.51 -22.81
CA ARG A 88 5.50 -6.19 -23.64
C ARG A 88 4.33 -7.12 -23.29
N LYS A 89 3.16 -6.54 -23.09
CA LYS A 89 1.88 -7.20 -22.85
C LYS A 89 0.93 -6.89 -23.99
N SER A 90 0.17 -7.91 -24.39
CA SER A 90 -0.88 -7.83 -25.41
C SER A 90 -2.24 -7.60 -24.74
N PRO A 91 -3.25 -7.15 -25.48
CA PRO A 91 -4.62 -7.04 -24.98
C PRO A 91 -5.10 -8.34 -24.33
N GLY A 92 -5.78 -8.22 -23.18
CA GLY A 92 -6.23 -9.35 -22.35
C GLY A 92 -5.16 -9.97 -21.44
N GLU A 93 -3.88 -9.59 -21.59
CA GLU A 93 -2.83 -10.06 -20.68
C GLU A 93 -2.77 -9.26 -19.38
N THR A 94 -2.17 -9.87 -18.35
CA THR A 94 -2.01 -9.25 -17.03
C THR A 94 -0.57 -9.27 -16.56
N TYR A 95 -0.23 -8.28 -15.73
CA TYR A 95 1.03 -8.24 -14.96
C TYR A 95 0.72 -8.01 -13.49
N GLN A 96 1.49 -8.62 -12.59
CA GLN A 96 1.27 -8.51 -11.15
C GLN A 96 2.58 -8.29 -10.41
N GLN A 97 2.53 -7.48 -9.35
CA GLN A 97 3.64 -7.29 -8.44
C GLN A 97 3.15 -7.15 -7.00
N THR A 98 3.80 -7.85 -6.06
CA THR A 98 3.54 -7.75 -4.63
C THR A 98 4.54 -6.83 -3.95
N PHE A 99 4.08 -5.98 -3.04
CA PHE A 99 4.90 -4.97 -2.37
C PHE A 99 4.94 -5.24 -0.87
N PHE A 100 6.12 -5.52 -0.31
CA PHE A 100 6.28 -5.95 1.09
C PHE A 100 6.80 -4.86 2.02
N ASP A 101 7.52 -3.87 1.49
CA ASP A 101 8.18 -2.87 2.34
C ASP A 101 7.25 -1.67 2.56
N ASP A 102 7.07 -1.32 3.84
CA ASP A 102 6.29 -0.16 4.26
C ASP A 102 6.99 1.16 3.91
N GLY A 103 6.20 2.20 3.64
CA GLY A 103 6.68 3.54 3.32
C GLY A 103 7.27 3.72 1.92
N MET A 104 7.10 2.76 1.00
CA MET A 104 7.56 2.90 -0.38
C MET A 104 6.65 3.84 -1.19
N VAL A 105 7.27 4.66 -2.03
CA VAL A 105 6.61 5.34 -3.14
C VAL A 105 7.16 4.75 -4.43
N VAL A 106 6.30 4.11 -5.22
CA VAL A 106 6.69 3.44 -6.46
C VAL A 106 6.04 4.15 -7.63
N ASN A 107 6.85 4.79 -8.47
CA ASN A 107 6.39 5.32 -9.73
C ASN A 107 6.61 4.31 -10.85
N TYR A 108 5.68 4.29 -11.79
CA TYR A 108 5.76 3.46 -12.98
C TYR A 108 5.15 4.17 -14.18
N LYS A 109 5.45 3.67 -15.37
CA LYS A 109 5.00 4.21 -16.65
C LYS A 109 4.64 3.09 -17.62
N ASP A 110 4.03 3.47 -18.73
CA ASP A 110 4.09 2.65 -19.93
C ASP A 110 5.52 2.68 -20.52
N GLY A 111 6.08 1.48 -20.73
CA GLY A 111 7.40 1.24 -21.26
C GLY A 111 7.46 1.12 -22.78
N ILE A 112 6.32 1.16 -23.48
CA ILE A 112 6.29 1.06 -24.94
C ILE A 112 6.57 2.42 -25.57
N GLY A 113 7.60 2.48 -26.43
CA GLY A 113 7.93 3.63 -27.25
C GLY A 113 7.93 4.97 -26.48
N ALA A 114 7.10 5.89 -26.96
CA ALA A 114 6.91 7.21 -26.39
C ALA A 114 5.64 7.32 -25.53
N ASN A 115 4.91 6.23 -25.28
CA ASN A 115 3.61 6.23 -24.60
C ASN A 115 3.68 6.90 -23.23
N CYS A 116 4.82 6.81 -22.53
CA CYS A 116 5.01 7.49 -21.25
C CYS A 116 4.88 9.04 -21.31
N LEU A 117 4.92 9.64 -22.49
CA LEU A 117 4.69 11.08 -22.67
C LEU A 117 3.21 11.43 -22.72
N GLU A 118 2.32 10.44 -22.86
CA GLU A 118 0.88 10.62 -22.89
C GLU A 118 0.33 10.93 -21.49
N ASP A 119 -0.69 11.79 -21.46
CA ASP A 119 -1.39 12.20 -20.24
C ASP A 119 -2.22 11.02 -19.70
N GLY A 120 -1.64 10.22 -18.81
CA GLY A 120 -2.33 8.98 -18.45
C GLY A 120 -1.39 7.84 -18.13
N ALA A 121 -0.29 7.79 -18.89
CA ALA A 121 0.62 6.66 -18.99
C ALA A 121 1.66 6.61 -17.87
N MET A 122 1.37 7.22 -16.72
CA MET A 122 2.17 7.11 -15.50
C MET A 122 1.31 6.94 -14.27
N GLY A 123 1.73 6.03 -13.39
CA GLY A 123 1.07 5.78 -12.12
C GLY A 123 2.02 5.84 -10.92
N THR A 124 1.41 5.93 -9.74
CA THR A 124 2.11 5.98 -8.45
C THR A 124 1.42 5.07 -7.46
N ILE A 125 2.18 4.24 -6.77
CA ILE A 125 1.73 3.37 -5.69
C ILE A 125 2.35 3.91 -4.40
N TYR A 126 1.52 4.16 -3.40
CA TYR A 126 1.97 4.38 -2.03
C TYR A 126 1.75 3.09 -1.24
N VAL A 127 2.84 2.53 -0.70
CA VAL A 127 2.79 1.34 0.14
C VAL A 127 2.83 1.77 1.59
N GLY A 128 1.74 1.55 2.31
CA GLY A 128 1.57 1.99 3.68
C GLY A 128 1.06 3.42 3.84
N ALA A 129 1.45 4.07 4.94
CA ALA A 129 1.01 5.42 5.24
C ALA A 129 1.54 6.41 4.19
N ARG A 130 0.65 7.08 3.45
CA ARG A 130 1.03 8.07 2.45
C ARG A 130 1.87 9.19 3.10
N PRO A 131 3.03 9.56 2.54
CA PRO A 131 3.77 10.73 3.00
C PRO A 131 2.87 11.96 2.89
N VAL A 132 2.58 12.61 4.03
CA VAL A 132 1.93 13.92 4.01
C VAL A 132 2.94 14.89 3.41
N PRO A 133 2.58 15.67 2.37
CA PRO A 133 3.47 16.70 1.87
C PRO A 133 3.86 17.59 3.04
N THR A 134 5.15 17.63 3.38
CA THR A 134 5.68 18.60 4.33
C THR A 134 5.61 19.95 3.62
N SER A 135 4.46 20.63 3.71
CA SER A 135 4.43 22.06 3.43
C SER A 135 5.47 22.67 4.35
N THR A 136 6.58 23.15 3.79
CA THR A 136 7.40 24.12 4.50
C THR A 136 6.45 25.27 4.85
N PRO A 137 6.32 25.70 6.11
CA PRO A 137 5.40 26.77 6.46
C PRO A 137 5.89 28.08 5.85
N ASN A 138 5.56 28.34 4.59
CA ASN A 138 5.52 29.70 4.08
C ASN A 138 4.17 30.26 4.53
N GLY A 139 4.23 31.21 5.47
CA GLY A 139 3.10 31.73 6.23
C GLY A 139 1.92 32.20 5.38
N GLY A 140 1.00 31.29 5.11
CA GLY A 140 -0.24 31.55 4.41
C GLY A 140 -1.21 30.41 4.66
N THR A 141 -2.05 30.58 5.68
CA THR A 141 -3.13 29.66 6.04
C THR A 141 -4.02 29.39 4.83
N LYS A 142 -3.86 28.22 4.20
CA LYS A 142 -4.92 27.58 3.42
C LYS A 142 -5.22 26.23 4.04
N ILE A 143 -6.20 26.25 4.93
CA ILE A 143 -6.88 25.07 5.45
C ILE A 143 -7.55 24.34 4.28
N TYR A 144 -6.92 23.27 3.78
CA TYR A 144 -7.62 22.23 3.05
C TYR A 144 -8.31 21.33 4.07
N GLN A 145 -9.61 21.52 4.18
CA GLN A 145 -10.49 20.76 5.05
C GLN A 145 -10.69 19.36 4.44
N GLN A 146 -9.72 18.46 4.66
CA GLN A 146 -9.97 17.02 4.52
C GLN A 146 -11.02 16.67 5.58
N GLY A 147 -12.16 16.15 5.14
CA GLY A 147 -13.35 15.91 5.96
C GLY A 147 -13.09 14.98 7.13
N LEU A 148 -12.69 15.56 8.27
CA LEU A 148 -12.66 14.87 9.54
C LEU A 148 -14.04 15.03 10.19
N LEU A 149 -14.90 14.03 9.97
CA LEU A 149 -16.17 13.91 10.66
C LEU A 149 -15.90 13.51 12.13
N ILE A 150 -15.49 14.47 12.97
CA ILE A 150 -15.51 14.27 14.42
C ILE A 150 -16.97 14.48 14.86
N LEU A 151 -17.67 13.38 15.12
CA LEU A 151 -18.86 13.40 15.96
C LEU A 151 -18.43 13.75 17.39
N GLY A 152 -18.39 15.06 17.67
CA GLY A 152 -18.07 15.60 18.99
C GLY A 152 -19.20 15.35 19.96
N VAL A 153 -19.04 14.34 20.81
CA VAL A 153 -19.83 14.16 22.03
C VAL A 153 -19.23 15.03 23.14
N SER A 154 -20.09 15.73 23.87
CA SER A 154 -19.89 16.26 25.23
C SER A 154 -19.16 17.61 25.36
N GLY A 155 -19.92 18.63 25.76
CA GLY A 155 -19.37 19.92 26.18
C GLY A 155 -18.77 19.91 27.59
N PHE A 156 -18.26 21.07 28.03
CA PHE A 156 -18.46 21.66 29.35
C PHE A 156 -17.81 23.06 29.40
N LEU A 157 -18.60 24.06 29.82
CA LEU A 157 -18.28 25.26 30.62
C LEU A 157 -16.93 26.01 30.48
N GLY A 158 -17.05 27.27 30.05
CA GLY A 158 -16.78 28.45 30.91
C GLY A 158 -15.36 29.00 31.02
N ALA A 159 -15.15 30.25 30.58
CA ALA A 159 -14.71 31.35 31.46
C ALA A 159 -14.66 32.69 30.71
N LEU A 160 -15.43 33.63 31.26
CA LEU A 160 -15.36 35.09 31.17
C LEU A 160 -14.01 35.62 31.71
N MET A 161 -13.42 36.67 31.11
CA MET A 161 -12.71 37.84 31.70
C MET A 161 -12.22 38.74 30.53
N ALA A 162 -12.80 39.93 30.30
CA ALA A 162 -12.46 41.23 30.91
C ALA A 162 -11.04 41.73 30.59
N VAL A 163 -10.94 42.74 29.69
CA VAL A 163 -10.54 44.14 30.00
C VAL A 163 -11.26 45.06 29.02
#